data_AF-A0A7J0CTV7-F1
#
_entry.id   AF-A0A7J0CTV7-F1
#
_cell.length_a   1.000
_cell.length_b   1.000
_cell.length_c   1.000
_cell.angle_alpha   90.00
_cell.angle_beta   90.00
_cell.angle_gamma   90.00
#
_symmetry.space_group_name_H-M   'P 1'
#
loop_
_entity.id
_entity.type
_entity.pdbx_description
1 polymer ?
#
loop_
_entity_poly.entity_id
_entity_poly.type
_entity_poly.pdbx_seq_one_letter_code
_entity_poly.pdbx_strand_id
1 'polypeptide(L)'
;MGLLITGLLITGAGLGAAMSVASSAIMGNVPARRAGMASSVEEVSYEFGSLIAVALLGSLLTSVYTATIDLPAGAPDSARDSLDSALAQAAAHPGLIDAASTAFDGAYSTVMVVVTAVIAVGAIMTGVLLRRHGPGSALSGPHH
;
A
#
# COMPACT_ATOMS: atom_id res chain seq x y z
N MET A 1 -6.31 4.83 21.64
CA MET A 1 -7.28 5.47 20.70
C MET A 1 -6.77 6.78 20.11
N GLY A 2 -6.25 7.74 20.89
CA GLY A 2 -5.71 9.00 20.35
C GLY A 2 -4.65 8.81 19.25
N LEU A 3 -3.62 8.00 19.50
CA LEU A 3 -2.57 7.70 18.50
C LEU A 3 -3.11 7.11 17.20
N LEU A 4 -4.09 6.21 17.30
CA LEU A 4 -4.71 5.58 16.13
C LEU A 4 -5.50 6.60 15.30
N ILE A 5 -6.27 7.47 15.94
CA ILE A 5 -7.00 8.56 15.28
C ILE A 5 -6.01 9.53 14.62
N THR A 6 -4.96 9.93 15.32
CA THR A 6 -3.92 10.81 14.76
C THR A 6 -3.23 10.16 13.57
N GLY A 7 -2.89 8.87 13.64
CA GLY A 7 -2.32 8.13 12.52
C GLY A 7 -3.25 8.10 11.31
N LEU A 8 -4.53 7.78 11.52
CA LEU A 8 -5.56 7.80 10.45
C LEU A 8 -5.70 9.18 9.81
N LEU A 9 -5.70 10.25 10.62
CA LEU A 9 -5.76 11.63 10.12
C LEU A 9 -4.55 11.98 9.27
N ILE A 10 -3.33 11.64 9.73
CA ILE A 10 -2.09 11.89 8.99
C ILE A 10 -2.08 11.11 7.68
N THR A 11 -2.41 9.82 7.72
CA THR A 11 -2.45 8.97 6.53
C THR A 11 -3.49 9.45 5.54
N GLY A 12 -4.71 9.77 5.99
CA GLY A 12 -5.77 10.27 5.13
C GLY A 12 -5.43 11.62 4.50
N ALA A 13 -4.90 12.56 5.28
CA ALA A 13 -4.47 13.86 4.78
C ALA A 13 -3.31 13.73 3.77
N GLY A 14 -2.31 12.89 4.06
CA GLY A 14 -1.17 12.65 3.18
C GLY A 14 -1.59 12.00 1.85
N LEU A 15 -2.45 10.98 1.92
CA LEU A 15 -2.97 10.30 0.73
C LEU A 15 -3.82 11.26 -0.13
N GLY A 16 -4.73 12.02 0.47
CA GLY A 16 -5.55 12.99 -0.24
C GLY A 16 -4.73 14.10 -0.91
N ALA A 17 -3.72 14.62 -0.20
CA ALA A 17 -2.81 15.62 -0.76
C ALA A 17 -2.00 15.05 -1.94
N ALA A 18 -1.44 13.84 -1.81
CA ALA A 18 -0.69 13.19 -2.87
C ALA A 18 -1.54 12.94 -4.12
N MET A 19 -2.77 12.43 -3.96
CA MET A 19 -3.74 12.23 -5.04
C MET A 19 -4.05 13.53 -5.77
N SER A 20 -4.39 14.58 -5.01
CA SER A 20 -4.76 15.88 -5.59
C SER A 20 -3.62 16.52 -6.37
N VAL A 21 -2.40 16.47 -5.82
CA VAL A 21 -1.20 17.01 -6.48
C VAL A 21 -0.85 16.20 -7.73
N ALA A 22 -0.90 14.87 -7.65
CA ALA A 22 -0.63 13.99 -8.79
C ALA A 22 -1.62 14.25 -9.94
N SER A 23 -2.92 14.28 -9.67
CA SER A 23 -3.95 14.53 -10.68
C SER A 23 -3.80 15.92 -11.32
N SER A 24 -3.55 16.95 -10.50
CA SER A 24 -3.31 18.31 -11.00
C SER A 24 -2.06 18.39 -11.89
N ALA A 25 -0.99 17.68 -11.54
CA ALA A 25 0.24 17.63 -12.33
C ALA A 25 0.05 16.89 -13.66
N ILE A 26 -0.71 15.78 -13.67
CA ILE A 26 -1.04 15.02 -14.89
C ILE A 26 -1.87 15.88 -15.82
N MET A 27 -2.98 16.43 -15.33
CA MET A 27 -3.93 17.18 -16.14
C MET A 27 -3.39 18.55 -16.56
N GLY A 28 -2.61 19.20 -15.70
CA GLY A 28 -2.01 20.52 -15.96
C GLY A 28 -0.96 20.51 -17.08
N ASN A 29 -0.35 19.36 -17.38
CA ASN A 29 0.70 19.23 -18.40
C ASN A 29 0.20 18.71 -19.77
N VAL A 30 -1.11 18.48 -19.93
CA VAL A 30 -1.68 17.91 -21.17
C VAL A 30 -2.57 18.95 -21.88
N PRO A 31 -2.47 19.10 -23.22
CA PRO A 31 -3.37 19.98 -23.96
C PRO A 31 -4.84 19.57 -23.81
N ALA A 32 -5.76 20.53 -23.74
CA ALA A 32 -7.19 20.29 -23.49
C ALA A 32 -7.82 19.19 -24.38
N ARG A 33 -7.47 19.13 -25.67
CA ARG A 33 -7.97 18.10 -26.61
C ARG A 33 -7.57 16.66 -26.26
N ARG A 34 -6.60 16.47 -25.37
CA ARG A 34 -6.06 15.17 -24.92
C ARG A 34 -6.35 14.89 -23.44
N ALA A 35 -7.05 15.77 -22.75
CA ALA A 35 -7.38 15.63 -21.33
C ALA A 35 -8.07 14.30 -21.02
N GLY A 36 -9.03 13.89 -21.87
CA GLY A 36 -9.69 12.59 -21.73
C GLY A 36 -8.73 11.40 -21.83
N MET A 37 -7.76 11.44 -22.75
CA MET A 37 -6.75 10.37 -22.87
C MET A 37 -5.84 10.31 -21.65
N ALA A 38 -5.47 11.46 -21.08
CA ALA A 38 -4.64 11.51 -19.87
C ALA A 38 -5.38 10.96 -18.65
N SER A 39 -6.64 11.35 -18.46
CA SER A 39 -7.49 10.85 -17.38
C SER A 39 -7.72 9.33 -17.48
N SER A 40 -7.94 8.80 -18.68
CA SER A 40 -8.06 7.34 -18.86
C SER A 40 -6.78 6.59 -18.49
N VAL A 41 -5.61 7.14 -18.80
CA VAL A 41 -4.32 6.53 -18.41
C VAL A 41 -4.11 6.63 -16.90
N GLU A 42 -4.49 7.73 -16.27
CA GLU A 42 -4.45 7.90 -14.81
C GLU A 42 -5.32 6.86 -14.09
N GLU A 43 -6.57 6.69 -14.53
CA GLU A 43 -7.50 5.72 -13.95
C GLU A 43 -7.00 4.28 -14.09
N VAL A 44 -6.53 3.90 -15.28
CA VAL A 44 -5.92 2.57 -15.49
C VAL A 44 -4.68 2.39 -14.63
N SER A 45 -3.85 3.43 -14.46
CA SER A 45 -2.67 3.37 -13.60
C SER A 45 -3.04 3.18 -12.14
N TYR A 46 -4.12 3.80 -11.67
CA TYR A 46 -4.61 3.64 -10.30
C TYR A 46 -5.12 2.23 -10.04
N GLU A 47 -5.99 1.72 -10.91
CA GLU A 47 -6.54 0.36 -10.81
C GLU A 47 -5.43 -0.70 -10.93
N PHE A 48 -4.53 -0.53 -11.91
CA PHE A 48 -3.41 -1.46 -12.08
C PHE A 48 -2.46 -1.45 -10.88
N GLY A 49 -2.13 -0.25 -10.38
CA GLY A 49 -1.30 -0.08 -9.19
C GLY A 49 -1.93 -0.69 -7.93
N SER A 50 -3.23 -0.49 -7.74
CA SER A 50 -3.96 -1.03 -6.58
C SER A 50 -4.00 -2.55 -6.61
N LEU A 51 -4.29 -3.16 -7.76
CA LEU A 51 -4.33 -4.62 -7.93
C LEU A 51 -2.96 -5.26 -7.69
N ILE A 52 -1.89 -4.68 -8.22
CA ILE A 52 -0.52 -5.16 -7.96
C ILE A 52 -0.18 -5.05 -6.48
N ALA A 53 -0.48 -3.91 -5.86
CA ALA A 53 -0.20 -3.70 -4.44
C ALA A 53 -0.93 -4.73 -3.58
N VAL A 54 -2.23 -4.95 -3.80
CA VAL A 54 -3.02 -5.95 -3.05
C VAL A 54 -2.44 -7.35 -3.23
N ALA A 55 -2.11 -7.74 -4.46
CA ALA A 55 -1.56 -9.07 -4.74
C ALA A 55 -0.19 -9.28 -4.08
N LEU A 56 0.73 -8.32 -4.22
CA LEU A 56 2.08 -8.43 -3.68
C LEU A 56 2.10 -8.34 -2.15
N LEU A 57 1.37 -7.39 -1.56
CA LEU A 57 1.33 -7.21 -0.12
C LEU A 57 0.61 -8.37 0.58
N GLY A 58 -0.47 -8.89 0.00
CA GLY A 58 -1.13 -10.09 0.50
C GLY A 58 -0.22 -11.32 0.44
N SER A 59 0.46 -11.53 -0.70
CA SER A 59 1.43 -12.62 -0.85
C SER A 59 2.59 -12.51 0.14
N LEU A 60 3.11 -11.29 0.35
CA LEU A 60 4.17 -11.04 1.31
C LEU A 60 3.70 -11.31 2.75
N LEU A 61 2.51 -10.85 3.12
CA LEU A 61 1.93 -11.07 4.44
C LEU A 61 1.80 -12.57 4.72
N THR A 62 1.18 -13.33 3.81
CA THR A 62 1.03 -14.79 3.93
C THR A 62 2.39 -15.48 4.00
N SER A 63 3.34 -15.10 3.14
CA SER A 63 4.68 -15.68 3.12
C SER A 63 5.42 -15.48 4.45
N VAL A 64 5.39 -14.26 5.00
CA VAL A 64 6.03 -13.97 6.29
C VAL A 64 5.30 -14.69 7.43
N TYR A 65 3.98 -14.73 7.43
CA TYR A 65 3.19 -15.48 8.42
C TYR A 65 3.55 -16.97 8.43
N THR A 66 3.47 -17.65 7.28
CA THR A 66 3.75 -19.08 7.13
C THR A 66 5.19 -19.40 7.51
N ALA A 67 6.14 -18.48 7.25
CA ALA A 67 7.53 -18.63 7.63
C ALA A 67 7.82 -18.42 9.13
N THR A 68 6.98 -17.67 9.84
CA THR A 68 7.26 -17.24 11.23
C THR A 68 6.39 -17.90 12.29
N ILE A 69 5.23 -18.47 11.92
CA ILE A 69 4.38 -19.16 12.88
C ILE A 69 5.11 -20.34 13.52
N ASP A 70 5.01 -20.43 14.85
CA ASP A 70 5.50 -21.56 15.62
C ASP A 70 4.32 -22.42 16.04
N LEU A 71 4.21 -23.62 15.47
CA LEU A 71 3.04 -24.48 15.70
C LEU A 71 3.17 -25.16 17.08
N PRO A 72 2.12 -25.15 17.91
CA PRO A 72 2.12 -25.88 19.16
C PRO A 72 2.24 -27.38 18.90
N ALA A 73 2.83 -28.12 19.86
CA ALA A 73 3.05 -29.54 19.72
C ALA A 73 1.73 -30.29 19.45
N GLY A 74 1.73 -31.12 18.40
CA GLY A 74 0.56 -31.88 17.97
C GLY A 74 -0.37 -31.16 16.99
N ALA A 75 -0.16 -29.87 16.71
CA ALA A 75 -0.85 -29.20 15.62
C ALA A 75 -0.35 -29.70 14.25
N PRO A 76 -1.26 -29.92 13.29
CA PRO A 76 -0.87 -30.36 11.96
C PRO A 76 -0.24 -29.22 11.15
N ASP A 77 0.65 -29.59 10.22
CA ASP A 77 1.37 -28.62 9.39
C ASP A 77 0.45 -27.76 8.52
N SER A 78 -0.74 -28.25 8.16
CA SER A 78 -1.74 -27.48 7.39
C SER A 78 -2.25 -26.24 8.12
N ALA A 79 -2.10 -26.15 9.44
CA ALA A 79 -2.41 -24.95 10.23
C ALA A 79 -1.45 -23.78 9.91
N ARG A 80 -0.29 -24.04 9.31
CA ARG A 80 0.70 -23.03 8.90
C ARG A 80 0.34 -22.34 7.59
N ASP A 81 -0.50 -22.96 6.76
CA ASP A 81 -0.79 -22.51 5.39
C ASP A 81 -1.45 -21.12 5.37
N SER A 82 -2.27 -20.80 6.38
CA SER A 82 -2.96 -19.52 6.48
C SER A 82 -3.48 -19.28 7.90
N LEU A 83 -3.85 -18.03 8.20
CA LEU A 83 -4.55 -17.71 9.46
C LEU A 83 -5.90 -18.45 9.53
N ASP A 84 -6.62 -18.53 8.41
CA ASP A 84 -7.91 -19.22 8.35
C ASP A 84 -7.77 -20.73 8.63
N SER A 85 -6.72 -21.38 8.10
CA SER A 85 -6.46 -22.79 8.36
C SER A 85 -6.01 -23.06 9.79
N ALA A 86 -5.31 -22.13 10.44
CA ALA A 86 -5.03 -22.18 11.88
C ALA A 86 -6.31 -22.05 12.72
N LEU A 87 -7.16 -21.06 12.40
CA LEU A 87 -8.41 -20.79 13.12
C LEU A 87 -9.40 -21.96 13.00
N ALA A 88 -9.48 -22.60 11.83
CA ALA A 88 -10.33 -23.77 11.61
C ALA A 88 -9.95 -24.97 12.51
N GLN A 89 -8.70 -25.02 12.98
CA GLN A 89 -8.13 -26.15 13.73
C GLN A 89 -7.85 -25.80 15.20
N ALA A 90 -8.03 -24.54 15.57
CA ALA A 90 -7.72 -23.99 16.89
C ALA A 90 -8.49 -24.67 18.03
N ALA A 91 -9.74 -25.08 17.80
CA ALA A 91 -10.55 -25.73 18.83
C ALA A 91 -9.95 -27.05 19.33
N ALA A 92 -9.21 -27.76 18.47
CA ALA A 92 -8.57 -29.03 18.80
C ALA A 92 -7.13 -28.85 19.32
N HIS A 93 -6.53 -27.65 19.17
CA HIS A 93 -5.13 -27.40 19.47
C HIS A 93 -4.96 -26.14 20.32
N PRO A 94 -4.95 -26.28 21.65
CA PRO A 94 -4.70 -25.17 22.57
C PRO A 94 -3.40 -24.44 22.24
N GLY A 95 -3.42 -23.10 22.29
CA GLY A 95 -2.27 -22.26 21.98
C GLY A 95 -2.10 -21.93 20.48
N LEU A 96 -2.84 -22.58 19.57
CA LEU A 96 -2.73 -22.29 18.14
C LEU A 96 -3.22 -20.87 17.78
N ILE A 97 -4.23 -20.34 18.48
CA ILE A 97 -4.70 -18.95 18.28
C ILE A 97 -3.62 -17.95 18.69
N ASP A 98 -2.95 -18.17 19.81
CA ASP A 98 -1.91 -17.26 20.31
C ASP A 98 -0.68 -17.30 19.40
N ALA A 99 -0.29 -18.50 18.96
CA ALA A 99 0.78 -18.67 17.98
C ALA A 99 0.47 -17.96 16.64
N ALA A 100 -0.74 -18.18 16.10
CA ALA A 100 -1.16 -17.59 14.85
C ALA A 100 -1.31 -16.07 14.93
N SER A 101 -1.87 -15.53 16.02
CA SER A 101 -2.00 -14.08 16.22
C SER A 101 -0.63 -13.40 16.37
N THR A 102 0.29 -13.99 17.14
CA THR A 102 1.66 -13.49 17.28
C THR A 102 2.40 -13.45 15.94
N ALA A 103 2.28 -14.53 15.14
CA ALA A 103 2.89 -14.60 13.82
C ALA A 103 2.26 -13.59 12.84
N PHE A 104 0.94 -13.43 12.88
CA PHE A 104 0.22 -12.49 12.03
C PHE A 104 0.58 -11.04 12.35
N ASP A 105 0.66 -10.68 13.63
CA ASP A 105 1.08 -9.34 14.08
C ASP A 105 2.52 -9.03 13.64
N GLY A 106 3.43 -10.00 13.78
CA GLY A 106 4.81 -9.88 13.29
C GLY A 106 4.90 -9.72 11.77
N ALA A 107 4.12 -10.50 11.03
CA ALA A 107 4.01 -10.40 9.58
C ALA A 107 3.44 -9.04 9.15
N TYR A 108 2.37 -8.57 9.80
CA TYR A 108 1.76 -7.28 9.54
C TYR A 108 2.74 -6.12 9.77
N SER A 109 3.47 -6.14 10.89
CA SER A 109 4.50 -5.14 11.18
C SER A 109 5.60 -5.12 10.11
N THR A 110 6.03 -6.31 9.65
CA THR A 110 7.03 -6.44 8.58
C THR A 110 6.53 -5.81 7.27
N VAL A 111 5.29 -6.11 6.88
CA VAL A 111 4.66 -5.53 5.69
C VAL A 111 4.54 -4.00 5.81
N MET A 112 4.18 -3.47 6.98
CA MET A 112 4.10 -2.02 7.20
C MET A 112 5.46 -1.31 7.03
N VAL A 113 6.56 -1.94 7.46
CA VAL A 113 7.92 -1.43 7.22
C VAL A 113 8.23 -1.38 5.72
N VAL A 114 7.89 -2.45 4.99
CA VAL A 114 8.08 -2.50 3.52
C VAL A 114 7.26 -1.41 2.82
N VAL A 115 5.98 -1.26 3.17
CA VAL A 115 5.11 -0.20 2.63
C VAL A 115 5.70 1.18 2.91
N THR A 116 6.17 1.41 4.13
CA THR A 116 6.81 2.69 4.51
C THR A 116 8.05 2.96 3.65
N ALA A 117 8.90 1.96 3.44
CA ALA A 117 10.10 2.09 2.60
C ALA A 117 9.74 2.40 1.14
N VAL A 118 8.75 1.69 0.56
CA VAL A 118 8.29 1.92 -0.82
C VAL A 118 7.72 3.32 -0.99
N ILE A 119 6.87 3.77 -0.05
CA ILE A 119 6.29 5.13 -0.08
C ILE A 119 7.39 6.19 0.08
N ALA A 120 8.35 5.99 0.99
CA ALA A 120 9.47 6.92 1.18
C ALA A 120 10.32 7.06 -0.09
N VAL A 121 10.63 5.94 -0.76
CA VAL A 121 11.33 5.94 -2.05
C VAL A 121 10.51 6.65 -3.12
N GLY A 122 9.20 6.38 -3.21
CA GLY A 122 8.29 7.08 -4.13
C GLY A 122 8.23 8.59 -3.89
N ALA A 123 8.17 9.03 -2.63
CA ALA A 123 8.17 10.43 -2.25
C ALA A 123 9.50 11.11 -2.62
N ILE A 124 10.65 10.45 -2.37
CA ILE A 124 11.97 10.95 -2.76
C ILE A 124 12.06 11.07 -4.28
N MET A 125 11.69 10.03 -5.03
CA MET A 125 11.71 10.05 -6.50
C MET A 125 10.83 11.18 -7.04
N THR A 126 9.60 11.31 -6.54
CA THR A 126 8.68 12.38 -6.94
C THR A 126 9.27 13.76 -6.63
N GLY A 127 9.82 13.95 -5.43
CA GLY A 127 10.47 15.19 -5.03
C GLY A 127 11.69 15.54 -5.89
N VAL A 128 12.48 14.55 -6.32
CA VAL A 128 13.64 14.75 -7.22
C VAL A 128 13.22 15.06 -8.65
N LEU A 129 12.23 14.35 -9.19
CA LEU A 129 11.79 14.48 -10.59
C LEU A 129 10.95 15.74 -10.82
N LEU A 130 10.08 16.11 -9.88
CA LEU A 130 9.21 17.27 -10.00
C LEU A 130 9.84 18.57 -9.50
N ARG A 131 11.06 18.53 -8.95
CA ARG A 131 11.80 19.69 -8.44
C ARG A 131 11.97 20.85 -9.43
N ARG A 132 11.85 20.60 -10.74
CA ARG A 132 11.99 21.59 -11.81
C ARG A 132 10.66 21.96 -12.50
N HIS A 133 9.54 21.33 -12.14
CA HIS A 133 8.23 21.48 -12.79
C HIS A 133 7.25 22.25 -11.89
N GLY A 134 7.63 23.44 -11.43
CA GLY A 134 6.80 24.28 -10.56
C GLY A 134 5.57 24.86 -11.27
N PRO A 135 4.46 25.11 -10.53
CA PRO A 135 3.25 25.71 -11.10
C PRO A 135 3.58 27.08 -11.71
N GLY A 136 3.40 27.21 -13.04
CA GLY A 136 3.73 28.42 -13.80
C GLY A 136 4.98 28.36 -14.68
N SER A 137 5.60 27.19 -14.90
CA SER A 137 6.71 27.06 -15.86
C SER A 137 6.22 27.21 -17.32
N ALA A 138 6.13 28.45 -17.78
CA ALA A 138 6.43 28.94 -19.14
C ALA A 138 5.77 28.25 -20.36
N LEU A 139 4.52 27.81 -20.29
CA LEU A 139 3.71 27.49 -21.49
C LEU A 139 2.42 28.32 -21.63
N SER A 140 2.18 29.28 -20.73
CA SER A 140 1.11 30.28 -20.85
C SER A 140 1.57 31.54 -21.62
N GLY A 141 2.42 31.37 -22.62
CA GLY A 141 2.65 32.43 -23.61
C GLY A 141 1.42 32.51 -24.51
N PRO A 142 0.88 33.70 -24.82
CA PRO A 142 -0.25 33.83 -25.73
C PRO A 142 0.17 33.35 -27.12
N HIS A 143 -0.35 32.20 -27.54
CA HIS A 143 -0.33 31.81 -28.94
C HIS A 143 -1.41 32.63 -29.65
N HIS A 144 -0.96 33.62 -30.41
CA HIS A 144 -1.72 34.27 -31.47
C HIS A 144 -2.29 33.24 -32.47
#